data_AF-A0A936HME8-F1
#
_entry.id   AF-A0A936HME8-F1
#
_cell.length_a   1.000
_cell.length_b   1.000
_cell.length_c   1.000
_cell.angle_alpha   90.00
_cell.angle_beta   90.00
_cell.angle_gamma   90.00
#
_symmetry.space_group_name_H-M   'P 1'
#
loop_
_entity.id
_entity.type
_entity.pdbx_description
1 polymer ?
#
loop_
_entity_poly.entity_id
_entity_poly.type
_entity_poly.pdbx_seq_one_letter_code
_entity_poly.pdbx_strand_id
1 'polypeptide(L)'
;MIYPMRRYDYNINEVFLSSMVNLFAWMLLVLGVLRIIFPHWFGHPGRPSDATACATIACGLLLGLGSGGVRQNRAVLNMGLRLLLLLTVAWLLLGGLQSSWWGAIVGAGLAAQYALSIITLREAVRARFNPRYLTLREFQTVVQVADVMLDDEKERLHPIAVALRTDHLLATIDSPIKKDIRLVLFLVEWLAPLLVFRLAAFSELGTHSRRQVVQKVIWSKGPFRDVARTLKLLTTFSFYTHPDVRRSVGYTEVDAGERRTSLNKTPYTYPLPNNQGPQNRNPQNSNPQNDDGGPTQ
;
A
#
# COMPACT_ATOMS: atom_id res chain seq x y z
N MET A 1 -28.15 1.67 -9.81
CA MET A 1 -27.02 0.76 -10.09
C MET A 1 -26.60 0.12 -8.78
N ILE A 2 -26.98 -1.14 -8.59
CA ILE A 2 -26.59 -1.93 -7.42
C ILE A 2 -25.10 -2.23 -7.62
N TYR A 3 -24.22 -1.47 -6.96
CA TYR A 3 -22.84 -1.92 -6.79
C TYR A 3 -22.91 -3.04 -5.75
N PRO A 4 -22.68 -4.32 -6.10
CA PRO A 4 -22.62 -5.35 -5.08
C PRO A 4 -21.52 -4.96 -4.09
N MET A 5 -21.94 -4.69 -2.85
CA MET A 5 -21.04 -4.42 -1.74
C MET A 5 -20.17 -5.65 -1.49
N ARG A 6 -18.86 -5.39 -1.37
CA ARG A 6 -17.91 -6.04 -0.46
C ARG A 6 -18.03 -7.57 -0.33
N ARG A 7 -17.36 -8.31 -1.21
CA ARG A 7 -16.69 -9.53 -0.73
C ARG A 7 -15.32 -9.16 -0.19
N TYR A 8 -15.27 -8.90 1.12
CA TYR A 8 -14.07 -9.12 1.92
C TYR A 8 -13.88 -10.61 2.24
N ASP A 9 -14.77 -11.47 1.75
CA ASP A 9 -14.67 -12.91 1.88
C ASP A 9 -13.51 -13.45 1.04
N TYR A 10 -12.95 -14.57 1.52
CA TYR A 10 -11.88 -15.26 0.81
C TYR A 10 -12.31 -15.62 -0.61
N ASN A 11 -11.46 -15.28 -1.56
CA ASN A 11 -11.60 -15.81 -2.91
C ASN A 11 -11.32 -17.34 -2.87
N ILE A 12 -11.93 -18.11 -3.77
CA ILE A 12 -11.67 -19.55 -3.93
C ILE A 12 -10.16 -19.81 -4.04
N ASN A 13 -9.43 -18.94 -4.75
CA ASN A 13 -7.98 -19.02 -4.87
C ASN A 13 -7.24 -18.78 -3.54
N GLU A 14 -7.74 -17.91 -2.66
CA GLU A 14 -7.14 -17.69 -1.33
C GLU A 14 -7.42 -18.89 -0.40
N VAL A 15 -8.59 -19.51 -0.49
CA VAL A 15 -8.92 -20.76 0.23
C VAL A 15 -8.05 -21.90 -0.27
N PHE A 16 -7.94 -22.06 -1.59
CA PHE A 16 -7.08 -23.06 -2.21
C PHE A 16 -5.61 -22.89 -1.80
N LEU A 17 -5.10 -21.65 -1.86
CA LEU A 17 -3.75 -21.33 -1.38
C LEU A 17 -3.58 -21.70 0.09
N SER A 18 -4.56 -21.38 0.95
CA SER A 18 -4.52 -21.74 2.37
C SER A 18 -4.42 -23.24 2.57
N SER A 19 -5.27 -24.02 1.91
CA SER A 19 -5.32 -25.48 2.02
C SER A 19 -4.03 -26.11 1.50
N MET A 20 -3.53 -25.62 0.36
CA MET A 20 -2.30 -26.10 -0.25
C MET A 20 -1.09 -25.82 0.64
N VAL A 21 -0.94 -24.60 1.17
CA VAL A 21 0.17 -24.24 2.07
C VAL A 21 0.08 -25.01 3.39
N ASN A 22 -1.11 -25.22 3.93
CA ASN A 22 -1.30 -25.99 5.15
C ASN A 22 -0.96 -27.48 4.96
N LEU A 23 -1.39 -28.09 3.86
CA LEU A 23 -1.00 -29.46 3.51
C LEU A 23 0.54 -29.57 3.42
N PHE A 24 1.16 -28.61 2.74
CA PHE A 24 2.61 -28.58 2.58
C PHE A 24 3.34 -28.36 3.91
N ALA A 25 2.80 -27.53 4.80
CA ALA A 25 3.32 -27.34 6.14
C ALA A 25 3.44 -28.67 6.90
N TRP A 26 2.40 -29.50 6.85
CA TRP A 26 2.43 -30.86 7.44
C TRP A 26 3.46 -31.75 6.78
N MET A 27 3.57 -31.73 5.45
CA MET A 27 4.60 -32.50 4.73
C MET A 27 6.02 -32.10 5.16
N LEU A 28 6.28 -30.80 5.34
CA LEU A 28 7.57 -30.30 5.82
C LEU A 28 7.87 -30.75 7.26
N LEU A 29 6.86 -30.74 8.14
CA LEU A 29 7.01 -31.22 9.52
C LEU A 29 7.38 -32.72 9.53
N VAL A 30 6.64 -33.54 8.77
CA VAL A 30 6.93 -34.97 8.65
C VAL A 30 8.32 -35.20 8.05
N LEU A 31 8.67 -34.49 6.99
CA LEU A 31 10.00 -34.59 6.36
C LEU A 31 11.12 -34.20 7.33
N GLY A 32 10.94 -33.13 8.10
CA GLY A 32 11.89 -32.70 9.12
C GLY A 32 12.10 -33.74 10.21
N VAL A 33 11.02 -34.35 10.71
CA VAL A 33 11.08 -35.43 11.71
C VAL A 33 11.71 -36.70 11.11
N LEU A 34 11.30 -37.11 9.91
CA LEU A 34 11.85 -38.27 9.21
C LEU A 34 13.36 -38.13 9.02
N ARG A 35 13.84 -36.92 8.68
CA ARG A 35 15.26 -36.63 8.54
C ARG A 35 16.03 -36.77 9.86
N ILE A 36 15.43 -36.39 10.99
CA ILE A 36 16.04 -36.56 12.32
C ILE A 36 16.15 -38.05 12.68
N ILE A 37 15.13 -38.85 12.38
CA ILE A 37 15.09 -40.28 12.70
C ILE A 37 16.01 -41.08 11.77
N PHE A 38 16.06 -40.74 10.49
CA PHE A 38 16.80 -41.47 9.45
C PHE A 38 17.84 -40.60 8.75
N PRO A 39 18.85 -40.07 9.45
CA PRO A 39 19.81 -39.12 8.87
C PRO A 39 20.56 -39.70 7.67
N HIS A 40 20.86 -41.01 7.70
CA HIS A 40 21.64 -41.69 6.66
C HIS A 40 20.91 -41.78 5.30
N TRP A 41 19.58 -41.69 5.28
CA TRP A 41 18.82 -41.70 4.03
C TRP A 41 18.94 -40.37 3.27
N PHE A 42 19.27 -39.30 3.99
CA PHE A 42 19.35 -37.94 3.45
C PHE A 42 20.78 -37.41 3.29
N GLY A 43 21.80 -38.26 3.52
CA GLY A 43 23.22 -37.93 3.35
C GLY A 43 24.06 -38.26 4.58
N HIS A 44 25.31 -37.80 4.58
CA HIS A 44 26.21 -38.02 5.72
C HIS A 44 25.78 -37.17 6.92
N PRO A 45 25.69 -37.77 8.13
CA PRO A 45 25.38 -37.03 9.34
C PRO A 45 26.46 -35.98 9.62
N GLY A 46 26.04 -34.73 9.87
CA GLY A 46 26.94 -33.64 10.22
C GLY A 46 26.19 -32.37 10.61
N ARG A 47 26.90 -31.41 11.23
CA ARG A 47 26.29 -30.12 11.65
C ARG A 47 25.41 -29.43 10.59
N PRO A 48 25.76 -29.37 9.29
CA PRO A 48 24.88 -28.76 8.30
C PRO A 48 23.59 -29.56 8.05
N SER A 49 23.60 -30.90 8.19
CA SER A 49 22.38 -31.70 8.01
C SER A 49 21.35 -31.42 9.09
N ASP A 50 21.79 -31.25 10.33
CA ASP A 50 20.89 -31.07 11.48
C ASP A 50 20.24 -29.67 11.45
N ALA A 51 21.00 -28.66 11.03
CA ALA A 51 20.50 -27.31 10.81
C ALA A 51 19.41 -27.28 9.73
N THR A 52 19.58 -28.01 8.63
CA THR A 52 18.55 -28.08 7.59
C THR A 52 17.28 -28.79 8.05
N ALA A 53 17.38 -29.81 8.91
CA ALA A 53 16.20 -30.45 9.50
C ALA A 53 15.42 -29.48 10.40
N CYS A 54 16.12 -28.77 11.29
CA CYS A 54 15.52 -27.75 12.16
C CYS A 54 14.86 -26.63 11.34
N ALA A 55 15.53 -26.14 10.30
CA ALA A 55 14.99 -25.11 9.41
C ALA A 55 13.74 -25.62 8.65
N THR A 56 13.72 -26.90 8.26
CA THR A 56 12.55 -27.51 7.59
C THR A 56 11.34 -27.55 8.52
N ILE A 57 11.54 -27.94 9.78
CA ILE A 57 10.48 -27.94 10.81
C ILE A 57 9.99 -26.52 11.08
N ALA A 58 10.90 -25.57 11.29
CA ALA A 58 10.55 -24.17 11.53
C ALA A 58 9.77 -23.57 10.35
N CYS A 59 10.15 -23.90 9.11
CA CYS A 59 9.41 -23.51 7.91
C CYS A 59 8.00 -24.12 7.88
N GLY A 60 7.86 -25.40 8.22
CA GLY A 60 6.56 -26.07 8.36
C GLY A 60 5.67 -25.36 9.38
N LEU A 61 6.19 -25.06 10.57
CA LEU A 61 5.44 -24.34 11.62
C LEU A 61 5.00 -22.94 11.16
N LEU A 62 5.90 -22.15 10.56
CA LEU A 62 5.56 -20.80 10.10
C LEU A 62 4.51 -20.83 8.97
N LEU A 63 4.64 -21.74 8.01
CA LEU A 63 3.64 -21.89 6.96
C LEU A 63 2.29 -22.31 7.54
N GLY A 64 2.27 -23.31 8.44
CA GLY A 64 1.06 -23.78 9.10
C GLY A 64 0.37 -22.68 9.91
N LEU A 65 1.13 -21.91 10.70
CA LEU A 65 0.60 -20.76 11.46
C LEU A 65 0.14 -19.61 10.56
N GLY A 66 0.83 -19.38 9.43
CA GLY A 66 0.47 -18.34 8.47
C GLY A 66 -0.80 -18.65 7.68
N SER A 67 -1.00 -19.92 7.31
CA SER A 67 -2.17 -20.40 6.58
C SER A 67 -3.32 -20.88 7.47
N GLY A 68 -3.07 -21.13 8.75
CA GLY A 68 -4.04 -21.67 9.69
C GLY A 68 -5.01 -20.62 10.23
N GLY A 69 -6.27 -21.01 10.41
CA GLY A 69 -7.30 -20.21 11.07
C GLY A 69 -8.21 -19.41 10.13
N VAL A 70 -9.21 -18.76 10.73
CA VAL A 70 -10.24 -17.97 10.00
C VAL A 70 -9.64 -16.69 9.38
N ARG A 71 -8.53 -16.18 9.92
CA ARG A 71 -7.83 -14.99 9.40
C ARG A 71 -6.37 -15.33 9.11
N GLN A 72 -6.00 -15.40 7.83
CA GLN A 72 -4.62 -15.63 7.41
C GLN A 72 -3.71 -14.51 7.93
N ASN A 73 -2.67 -14.89 8.67
CA ASN A 73 -1.64 -13.95 9.09
C ASN A 73 -0.64 -13.77 7.95
N ARG A 74 -0.91 -12.80 7.06
CA ARG A 74 -0.10 -12.53 5.86
C ARG A 74 1.37 -12.26 6.16
N ALA A 75 1.68 -11.64 7.30
CA ALA A 75 3.07 -11.38 7.69
C ALA A 75 3.81 -12.70 7.96
N VAL A 76 3.21 -13.61 8.73
CA VAL A 76 3.76 -14.93 9.04
C VAL A 76 3.85 -15.79 7.78
N LEU A 77 2.82 -15.76 6.92
CA LEU A 77 2.83 -16.46 5.64
C LEU A 77 3.98 -15.99 4.74
N ASN A 78 4.18 -14.68 4.60
CA ASN A 78 5.28 -14.12 3.81
C ASN A 78 6.66 -14.50 4.38
N MET A 79 6.81 -14.52 5.71
CA MET A 79 8.03 -15.00 6.36
C MET A 79 8.26 -16.50 6.07
N GLY A 80 7.20 -17.32 6.16
CA GLY A 80 7.26 -18.74 5.82
C GLY A 80 7.66 -18.98 4.37
N LEU A 81 7.12 -18.22 3.41
CA LEU A 81 7.49 -18.32 1.99
C LEU A 81 8.95 -17.91 1.73
N ARG A 82 9.46 -16.89 2.43
CA ARG A 82 10.88 -16.52 2.34
C ARG A 82 11.79 -17.60 2.92
N LEU A 83 11.41 -18.19 4.04
CA LEU A 83 12.14 -19.29 4.63
C LEU A 83 12.11 -20.52 3.72
N LEU A 84 10.97 -20.79 3.07
CA LEU A 84 10.83 -21.86 2.07
C LEU A 84 11.80 -21.65 0.90
N LEU A 85 11.95 -20.43 0.38
CA LEU A 85 12.93 -20.11 -0.67
C LEU A 85 14.36 -20.42 -0.21
N LEU A 86 14.74 -19.99 0.99
CA LEU A 86 16.08 -20.27 1.55
C LEU A 86 16.30 -21.78 1.75
N LEU A 87 15.26 -22.49 2.21
CA LEU A 87 15.26 -23.93 2.39
C LEU A 87 15.46 -24.66 1.05
N THR A 88 14.76 -24.22 0.00
CA THR A 88 14.93 -24.72 -1.37
C THR A 88 16.39 -24.63 -1.82
N VAL A 89 17.01 -23.45 -1.65
CA VAL A 89 18.42 -23.23 -2.02
C VAL A 89 19.33 -24.15 -1.19
N ALA A 90 19.09 -24.25 0.12
CA ALA A 90 19.89 -25.09 0.99
C ALA A 90 19.82 -26.58 0.60
N TRP A 91 18.63 -27.10 0.29
CA TRP A 91 18.46 -28.50 -0.14
C TRP A 91 19.08 -28.77 -1.52
N LEU A 92 18.97 -27.84 -2.47
CA LEU A 92 19.61 -27.97 -3.78
C LEU A 92 21.14 -27.96 -3.66
N LEU A 93 21.70 -27.05 -2.85
CA LEU A 93 23.14 -27.02 -2.59
C LEU A 93 23.62 -28.29 -1.90
N LEU A 94 22.86 -28.80 -0.92
CA LEU A 94 23.21 -30.03 -0.22
C LEU A 94 23.14 -31.26 -1.14
N GLY A 95 22.10 -31.34 -1.99
CA GLY A 95 21.98 -32.38 -3.00
C GLY A 95 23.14 -32.37 -4.01
N GLY A 96 23.54 -31.18 -4.47
CA GLY A 96 24.66 -31.02 -5.41
C GLY A 96 26.02 -31.32 -4.78
N LEU A 97 26.29 -30.80 -3.58
CA LEU A 97 27.58 -30.98 -2.90
C LEU A 97 27.80 -32.40 -2.38
N GLN A 98 26.74 -33.07 -1.93
CA GLN A 98 26.83 -34.42 -1.36
C GLN A 98 26.51 -35.53 -2.37
N SER A 99 26.24 -35.19 -3.64
CA SER A 99 25.78 -36.12 -4.68
C SER A 99 24.57 -36.97 -4.23
N SER A 100 23.72 -36.38 -3.39
CA SER A 100 22.54 -37.05 -2.85
C SER A 100 21.34 -36.73 -3.73
N TRP A 101 20.91 -37.72 -4.51
CA TRP A 101 19.75 -37.59 -5.39
C TRP A 101 18.47 -37.23 -4.62
N TRP A 102 18.33 -37.70 -3.37
CA TRP A 102 17.24 -37.32 -2.48
C TRP A 102 17.21 -35.82 -2.17
N GLY A 103 18.37 -35.22 -1.89
CA GLY A 103 18.47 -33.79 -1.62
C GLY A 103 18.03 -32.95 -2.82
N ALA A 104 18.40 -33.38 -4.02
CA ALA A 104 17.99 -32.74 -5.27
C ALA A 104 16.47 -32.85 -5.51
N ILE A 105 15.87 -34.02 -5.27
CA ILE A 105 14.41 -34.22 -5.41
C ILE A 105 13.64 -33.36 -4.40
N VAL A 106 14.05 -33.36 -3.14
CA VAL A 106 13.41 -32.52 -2.11
C VAL A 106 13.54 -31.05 -2.50
N GLY A 107 14.73 -30.59 -2.86
CA GLY A 107 14.96 -29.21 -3.30
C GLY A 107 14.09 -28.81 -4.49
N ALA A 108 13.98 -29.67 -5.50
CA ALA A 108 13.10 -29.43 -6.65
C ALA A 108 11.62 -29.38 -6.26
N GLY A 109 11.17 -30.25 -5.36
CA GLY A 109 9.80 -30.24 -4.83
C GLY A 109 9.48 -28.94 -4.06
N LEU A 110 10.40 -28.48 -3.21
CA LEU A 110 10.27 -27.20 -2.51
C LEU A 110 10.22 -26.02 -3.50
N ALA A 111 11.05 -26.04 -4.54
CA ALA A 111 11.06 -25.02 -5.60
C ALA A 111 9.73 -24.95 -6.34
N ALA A 112 9.20 -26.12 -6.74
CA ALA A 112 7.91 -26.24 -7.43
C ALA A 112 6.77 -25.70 -6.55
N GLN A 113 6.74 -26.08 -5.26
CA GLN A 113 5.74 -25.58 -4.33
C GLN A 113 5.83 -24.07 -4.11
N TYR A 114 7.05 -23.53 -3.97
CA TYR A 114 7.26 -22.10 -3.85
C TYR A 114 6.74 -21.36 -5.09
N ALA A 115 7.07 -21.84 -6.30
CA ALA A 115 6.57 -21.28 -7.55
C ALA A 115 5.04 -21.31 -7.63
N LEU A 116 4.43 -22.46 -7.30
CA LEU A 116 2.97 -22.63 -7.29
C LEU A 116 2.30 -21.68 -6.29
N SER A 117 2.88 -21.51 -5.10
CA SER A 117 2.39 -20.57 -4.08
C SER A 117 2.44 -19.12 -4.57
N ILE A 118 3.51 -18.73 -5.28
CA ILE A 118 3.63 -17.39 -5.86
C ILE A 118 2.64 -17.18 -7.01
N ILE A 119 2.42 -18.17 -7.87
CA ILE A 119 1.47 -18.10 -8.99
C ILE A 119 0.04 -17.95 -8.46
N THR A 120 -0.38 -18.83 -7.56
CA THR A 120 -1.72 -18.80 -6.96
C THR A 120 -1.96 -17.53 -6.15
N LEU A 121 -0.95 -17.03 -5.42
CA LEU A 121 -1.03 -15.74 -4.74
C LEU A 121 -1.24 -14.60 -5.75
N ARG A 122 -0.50 -14.58 -6.86
CA ARG A 122 -0.67 -13.58 -7.92
C ARG A 122 -2.06 -13.63 -8.53
N GLU A 123 -2.58 -14.83 -8.81
CA GLU A 123 -3.92 -15.02 -9.37
C GLU A 123 -5.02 -14.64 -8.38
N ALA A 124 -4.88 -15.00 -7.11
CA ALA A 124 -5.82 -14.65 -6.06
C ALA A 124 -5.98 -13.12 -5.94
N VAL A 125 -4.86 -12.40 -5.96
CA VAL A 125 -4.89 -10.94 -5.85
C VAL A 125 -5.37 -10.30 -7.16
N ARG A 126 -4.98 -10.82 -8.33
CA ARG A 126 -5.50 -10.35 -9.65
C ARG A 126 -7.01 -10.51 -9.74
N ALA A 127 -7.54 -11.67 -9.37
CA ALA A 127 -8.97 -11.93 -9.37
C ALA A 127 -9.74 -11.01 -8.41
N ARG A 128 -9.10 -10.54 -7.33
CA ARG A 128 -9.73 -9.67 -6.34
C ARG A 128 -9.81 -8.20 -6.76
N PHE A 129 -8.81 -7.70 -7.48
CA PHE A 129 -8.69 -6.25 -7.72
C PHE A 129 -8.65 -5.84 -9.20
N ASN A 130 -8.32 -6.75 -10.12
CA ASN A 130 -8.15 -6.52 -11.57
C ASN A 130 -7.68 -5.09 -11.93
N PRO A 131 -6.49 -4.66 -11.43
CA PRO A 131 -6.01 -3.31 -11.65
C PRO A 131 -5.73 -3.11 -13.15
N ARG A 132 -6.19 -2.00 -13.70
CA ARG A 132 -6.08 -1.67 -15.13
C ARG A 132 -4.79 -0.94 -15.47
N TYR A 133 -4.28 -0.13 -14.55
CA TYR A 133 -3.11 0.73 -14.81
C TYR A 133 -1.93 0.42 -13.88
N LEU A 134 -2.20 0.27 -12.59
CA LEU A 134 -1.20 -0.01 -11.56
C LEU A 134 -0.81 -1.49 -11.58
N THR A 135 0.46 -1.77 -11.32
CA THR A 135 0.86 -3.12 -10.98
C THR A 135 0.23 -3.53 -9.65
N LEU A 136 0.16 -4.84 -9.41
CA LEU A 136 -0.39 -5.39 -8.17
C LEU A 136 0.25 -4.79 -6.91
N ARG A 137 1.56 -4.55 -6.98
CA ARG A 137 2.34 -4.03 -5.86
C ARG A 137 2.10 -2.55 -5.66
N GLU A 138 2.15 -1.76 -6.72
CA GLU A 138 1.79 -0.33 -6.69
C GLU A 138 0.37 -0.12 -6.16
N PHE A 139 -0.58 -0.96 -6.59
CA PHE A 139 -1.96 -0.93 -6.10
C PHE A 139 -2.01 -1.17 -4.58
N GLN A 140 -1.30 -2.19 -4.08
CA GLN A 140 -1.19 -2.44 -2.63
C GLN A 140 -0.55 -1.25 -1.91
N THR A 141 0.50 -0.64 -2.46
CA THR A 141 1.11 0.57 -1.89
C THR A 141 0.07 1.69 -1.77
N VAL A 142 -0.74 1.95 -2.82
CA VAL A 142 -1.80 2.96 -2.78
C VAL A 142 -2.85 2.64 -1.71
N VAL A 143 -3.28 1.38 -1.58
CA VAL A 143 -4.20 0.96 -0.50
C VAL A 143 -3.61 1.30 0.86
N GLN A 144 -2.36 0.92 1.10
CA GLN A 144 -1.73 1.13 2.39
C GLN A 144 -1.38 2.59 2.68
N VAL A 145 -1.14 3.41 1.66
CA VAL A 145 -0.99 4.87 1.82
C VAL A 145 -2.35 5.49 2.14
N ALA A 146 -3.41 5.11 1.43
CA ALA A 146 -4.77 5.59 1.71
C ALA A 146 -5.20 5.23 3.14
N ASP A 147 -4.94 4.00 3.58
CA ASP A 147 -5.18 3.51 4.95
C ASP A 147 -4.48 4.37 6.02
N VAL A 148 -3.25 4.80 5.76
CA VAL A 148 -2.50 5.63 6.70
C VAL A 148 -2.91 7.10 6.64
N MET A 149 -3.24 7.62 5.45
CA MET A 149 -3.55 9.03 5.25
C MET A 149 -4.99 9.40 5.61
N LEU A 150 -5.92 8.46 5.51
CA LEU A 150 -7.33 8.70 5.76
C LEU A 150 -7.77 8.35 7.18
N ASP A 151 -6.92 7.70 7.98
CA ASP A 151 -7.14 7.14 9.33
C ASP A 151 -8.11 7.95 10.19
N ASP A 152 -9.40 7.80 9.92
CA ASP A 152 -10.51 8.44 10.62
C ASP A 152 -11.52 7.34 10.95
N GLU A 153 -11.89 7.23 12.22
CA GLU A 153 -12.82 6.21 12.72
C GLU A 153 -14.19 6.27 12.03
N LYS A 154 -14.50 7.40 11.39
CA LYS A 154 -15.74 7.64 10.61
C LYS A 154 -15.55 7.54 9.10
N GLU A 155 -14.51 6.85 8.64
CA GLU A 155 -14.22 6.66 7.21
C GLU A 155 -15.42 6.07 6.46
N ARG A 156 -16.07 6.91 5.64
CA ARG A 156 -17.18 6.49 4.77
C ARG A 156 -16.72 5.67 3.57
N LEU A 157 -15.45 5.77 3.20
CA LEU A 157 -14.88 5.10 2.04
C LEU A 157 -13.64 4.29 2.44
N HIS A 158 -13.70 2.99 2.21
CA HIS A 158 -12.61 2.08 2.57
C HIS A 158 -11.35 2.36 1.71
N PRO A 159 -10.13 2.26 2.25
CA PRO A 159 -8.88 2.53 1.53
C PRO A 159 -8.73 1.81 0.17
N ILE A 160 -9.20 0.56 0.11
CA ILE A 160 -9.27 -0.23 -1.13
C ILE A 160 -10.10 0.46 -2.22
N ALA A 161 -11.25 1.03 -1.87
CA ALA A 161 -12.10 1.72 -2.84
C ALA A 161 -11.42 2.99 -3.38
N VAL A 162 -10.65 3.68 -2.52
CA VAL A 162 -9.81 4.82 -2.93
C VAL A 162 -8.75 4.35 -3.94
N ALA A 163 -8.06 3.24 -3.66
CA ALA A 163 -7.06 2.69 -4.59
C ALA A 163 -7.66 2.23 -5.93
N LEU A 164 -8.82 1.56 -5.93
CA LEU A 164 -9.51 1.15 -7.15
C LEU A 164 -9.92 2.35 -8.01
N ARG A 165 -10.46 3.39 -7.40
CA ARG A 165 -10.81 4.62 -8.11
C ARG A 165 -9.59 5.31 -8.66
N THR A 166 -8.51 5.35 -7.88
CA THR A 166 -7.23 5.89 -8.32
C THR A 166 -6.72 5.14 -9.55
N ASP A 167 -6.71 3.81 -9.52
CA ASP A 167 -6.30 2.98 -10.64
C ASP A 167 -7.14 3.24 -11.90
N HIS A 168 -8.48 3.30 -11.76
CA HIS A 168 -9.36 3.62 -12.87
C HIS A 168 -9.15 5.02 -13.44
N LEU A 169 -8.97 6.03 -12.58
CA LEU A 169 -8.66 7.39 -13.00
C LEU A 169 -7.35 7.45 -13.77
N LEU A 170 -6.29 6.83 -13.25
CA LEU A 170 -5.00 6.76 -13.94
C LEU A 170 -5.08 5.99 -15.25
N ALA A 171 -5.93 4.95 -15.34
CA ALA A 171 -6.15 4.25 -16.60
C ALA A 171 -6.74 5.17 -17.67
N THR A 172 -7.64 6.09 -17.30
CA THR A 172 -8.30 7.02 -18.25
C THR A 172 -7.44 8.20 -18.72
N ILE A 173 -6.44 8.62 -17.94
CA ILE A 173 -5.67 9.84 -18.22
C ILE A 173 -4.48 9.51 -19.12
N ASP A 174 -4.46 9.89 -20.39
CA ASP A 174 -3.22 9.82 -21.20
C ASP A 174 -2.34 11.05 -20.97
N SER A 175 -1.42 10.91 -20.01
CA SER A 175 -0.48 11.97 -19.62
C SER A 175 0.91 11.39 -19.34
N PRO A 176 2.00 12.13 -19.66
CA PRO A 176 3.36 11.73 -19.29
C PRO A 176 3.55 11.57 -17.77
N ILE A 177 2.72 12.25 -16.96
CA ILE A 177 2.75 12.20 -15.48
C ILE A 177 2.58 10.75 -14.95
N LYS A 178 1.98 9.86 -15.74
CA LYS A 178 1.88 8.42 -15.46
C LYS A 178 3.23 7.80 -15.04
N LYS A 179 4.32 8.14 -15.74
CA LYS A 179 5.66 7.60 -15.43
C LYS A 179 6.17 8.08 -14.08
N ASP A 180 5.95 9.36 -13.77
CA ASP A 180 6.35 9.97 -12.50
C ASP A 180 5.56 9.35 -11.34
N ILE A 181 4.26 9.09 -11.51
CA ILE A 181 3.44 8.42 -10.49
C ILE A 181 3.96 7.02 -10.20
N ARG A 182 4.29 6.22 -11.23
CA ARG A 182 4.90 4.89 -11.02
C ARG A 182 6.24 4.98 -10.29
N LEU A 183 7.08 5.95 -10.65
CA LEU A 183 8.34 6.20 -9.96
C LEU A 183 8.11 6.56 -8.49
N VAL A 184 7.15 7.44 -8.20
CA VAL A 184 6.77 7.81 -6.83
C VAL A 184 6.31 6.59 -6.05
N LEU A 185 5.44 5.75 -6.61
CA LEU A 185 4.98 4.52 -5.95
C LEU A 185 6.12 3.53 -5.72
N PHE A 186 7.06 3.41 -6.67
CA PHE A 186 8.28 2.61 -6.49
C PHE A 186 9.16 3.13 -5.35
N LEU A 187 9.40 4.44 -5.28
CA LEU A 187 10.16 5.06 -4.20
C LEU A 187 9.49 4.84 -2.85
N VAL A 188 8.17 4.95 -2.78
CA VAL A 188 7.42 4.72 -1.54
C VAL A 188 7.48 3.26 -1.14
N GLU A 189 7.37 2.33 -2.09
CA GLU A 189 7.38 0.90 -1.81
C GLU A 189 8.75 0.41 -1.31
N TRP A 190 9.85 0.89 -1.89
CA TRP A 190 11.19 0.34 -1.64
C TRP A 190 12.15 1.27 -0.91
N LEU A 191 12.09 2.57 -1.15
CA LEU A 191 13.03 3.54 -0.58
C LEU A 191 12.53 4.12 0.74
N ALA A 192 11.23 4.38 0.86
CA ALA A 192 10.67 4.99 2.06
C ALA A 192 10.81 4.14 3.34
N PRO A 193 10.67 2.79 3.31
CA PRO A 193 10.94 1.93 4.48
C PRO A 193 12.36 2.07 5.04
N LEU A 194 13.34 2.35 4.17
CA LEU A 194 14.73 2.53 4.58
C LEU A 194 14.93 3.78 5.45
N LEU A 195 14.05 4.78 5.35
CA LEU A 195 14.06 5.95 6.24
C LEU A 195 13.77 5.60 7.71
N VAL A 196 13.19 4.42 7.96
CA VAL A 196 12.91 3.88 9.31
C VAL A 196 13.76 2.63 9.56
N PHE A 197 14.83 2.42 8.79
CA PHE A 197 15.74 1.27 8.90
C PHE A 197 15.01 -0.08 8.79
N ARG A 198 13.97 -0.16 7.94
CA ARG A 198 13.24 -1.41 7.67
C ARG A 198 13.59 -1.94 6.28
N LEU A 199 14.11 -3.17 6.24
CA LEU A 199 14.45 -3.90 5.01
C LEU A 199 13.25 -4.64 4.38
N ALA A 200 12.03 -4.18 4.67
CA ALA A 200 10.80 -4.74 4.12
C ALA A 200 10.10 -3.70 3.26
N ALA A 201 9.36 -4.14 2.24
CA ALA A 201 8.62 -3.24 1.38
C ALA A 201 7.49 -2.54 2.16
N PHE A 202 7.14 -1.31 1.78
CA PHE A 202 6.16 -0.50 2.50
C PHE A 202 4.81 -1.22 2.66
N SER A 203 4.34 -1.88 1.60
CA SER A 203 3.08 -2.63 1.61
C SER A 203 3.04 -3.79 2.63
N GLU A 204 4.21 -4.29 3.06
CA GLU A 204 4.35 -5.40 4.01
C GLU A 204 4.51 -4.92 5.46
N LEU A 205 4.75 -3.63 5.68
CA LEU A 205 4.94 -3.07 7.01
C LEU A 205 3.62 -3.07 7.81
N GLY A 206 3.71 -3.30 9.11
CA GLY A 206 2.58 -3.10 10.03
C GLY A 206 2.12 -1.64 10.05
N THR A 207 0.85 -1.41 10.40
CA THR A 207 0.19 -0.08 10.34
C THR A 207 0.99 1.02 11.07
N HIS A 208 1.51 0.73 12.26
CA HIS A 208 2.33 1.67 13.02
C HIS A 208 3.62 2.07 12.28
N SER A 209 4.34 1.09 11.73
CA SER A 209 5.56 1.33 10.95
C SER A 209 5.25 2.09 9.66
N ARG A 210 4.13 1.79 8.99
CA ARG A 210 3.68 2.51 7.80
C ARG A 210 3.40 3.98 8.12
N ARG A 211 2.73 4.27 9.25
CA ARG A 211 2.51 5.64 9.72
C ARG A 211 3.81 6.39 9.95
N GLN A 212 4.78 5.78 10.62
CA GLN A 212 6.10 6.40 10.83
C GLN A 212 6.81 6.72 9.50
N VAL A 213 6.77 5.80 8.53
CA VAL A 213 7.35 6.02 7.21
C VAL A 213 6.66 7.20 6.50
N VAL A 214 5.33 7.20 6.44
CA VAL A 214 4.56 8.28 5.79
C VAL A 214 4.82 9.62 6.47
N GLN A 215 4.85 9.67 7.80
CA GLN A 215 5.15 10.87 8.57
C GLN A 215 6.56 11.42 8.25
N LYS A 216 7.58 10.54 8.18
CA LYS A 216 8.93 10.95 7.77
C LYS A 216 8.97 11.44 6.33
N VAL A 217 8.26 10.79 5.41
CA VAL A 217 8.17 11.24 4.01
C VAL A 217 7.50 12.60 3.91
N ILE A 218 6.43 12.85 4.66
CA ILE A 218 5.72 14.15 4.67
C ILE A 218 6.60 15.28 5.21
N TRP A 219 7.41 15.01 6.24
CA TRP A 219 8.30 16.01 6.85
C TRP A 219 9.69 16.12 6.24
N SER A 220 10.02 15.23 5.29
CA SER A 220 11.30 15.25 4.62
C SER A 220 11.48 16.46 3.69
N LYS A 221 12.73 16.89 3.53
CA LYS A 221 13.13 17.91 2.55
C LYS A 221 13.63 17.22 1.27
N GLY A 222 13.70 17.97 0.16
CA GLY A 222 14.25 17.47 -1.12
C GLY A 222 13.28 16.57 -1.90
N PRO A 223 13.76 15.51 -2.59
CA PRO A 223 12.96 14.74 -3.55
C PRO A 223 11.75 14.02 -2.93
N PHE A 224 11.82 13.69 -1.64
CA PHE A 224 10.70 13.08 -0.92
C PHE A 224 9.54 14.06 -0.64
N ARG A 225 9.77 15.38 -0.75
CA ARG A 225 8.69 16.38 -0.67
C ARG A 225 7.71 16.23 -1.84
N ASP A 226 8.22 15.96 -3.05
CA ASP A 226 7.39 15.76 -4.24
C ASP A 226 6.66 14.42 -4.21
N VAL A 227 7.31 13.39 -3.63
CA VAL A 227 6.65 12.12 -3.28
C VAL A 227 5.46 12.36 -2.35
N ALA A 228 5.67 13.08 -1.24
CA ALA A 228 4.61 13.38 -0.28
C ALA A 228 3.45 14.17 -0.92
N ARG A 229 3.77 15.18 -1.74
CA ARG A 229 2.77 15.96 -2.47
C ARG A 229 1.96 15.08 -3.41
N THR A 230 2.62 14.22 -4.18
CA THR A 230 1.95 13.30 -5.12
C THR A 230 1.05 12.31 -4.38
N LEU A 231 1.54 11.68 -3.31
CA LEU A 231 0.73 10.78 -2.48
C LEU A 231 -0.51 11.47 -1.91
N LYS A 232 -0.33 12.69 -1.38
CA LYS A 232 -1.44 13.48 -0.84
C LYS A 232 -2.46 13.80 -1.93
N LEU A 233 -2.01 14.27 -3.09
CA LEU A 233 -2.91 14.57 -4.22
C LEU A 233 -3.67 13.33 -4.67
N LEU A 234 -2.97 12.20 -4.84
CA LEU A 234 -3.54 10.95 -5.33
C LEU A 234 -4.62 10.37 -4.40
N THR A 235 -4.34 10.35 -3.09
CA THR A 235 -5.30 9.89 -2.07
C THR A 235 -6.47 10.86 -1.91
N THR A 236 -6.18 12.15 -1.76
CA THR A 236 -7.19 13.21 -1.55
C THR A 236 -8.13 13.30 -2.75
N PHE A 237 -7.59 13.33 -3.97
CA PHE A 237 -8.40 13.45 -5.18
C PHE A 237 -9.37 12.27 -5.33
N SER A 238 -8.88 11.04 -5.18
CA SER A 238 -9.72 9.85 -5.30
C SER A 238 -10.78 9.72 -4.19
N PHE A 239 -10.46 10.20 -2.98
CA PHE A 239 -11.37 10.22 -1.84
C PHE A 239 -12.46 11.29 -1.98
N TYR A 240 -12.08 12.56 -2.17
CA TYR A 240 -13.02 13.68 -2.21
C TYR A 240 -13.81 13.80 -3.51
N THR A 241 -13.45 13.08 -4.57
CA THR A 241 -14.29 12.98 -5.78
C THR A 241 -15.44 11.97 -5.61
N HIS A 242 -15.49 11.22 -4.51
CA HIS A 242 -16.58 10.27 -4.27
C HIS A 242 -17.89 11.01 -3.95
N PRO A 243 -19.02 10.71 -4.61
CA PRO A 243 -20.29 11.42 -4.38
C PRO A 243 -20.74 11.36 -2.92
N ASP A 244 -20.59 10.21 -2.25
CA ASP A 244 -20.98 10.07 -0.84
C ASP A 244 -20.06 10.86 0.11
N VAL A 245 -18.77 10.98 -0.21
CA VAL A 245 -17.83 11.82 0.54
C VAL A 245 -18.16 13.30 0.30
N ARG A 246 -18.42 13.70 -0.95
CA ARG A 246 -18.84 15.08 -1.30
C ARG A 246 -20.10 15.50 -0.54
N ARG A 247 -21.13 14.66 -0.55
CA ARG A 247 -22.36 14.90 0.23
C ARG A 247 -22.08 15.03 1.71
N SER A 248 -21.16 14.23 2.25
CA SER A 248 -20.81 14.25 3.68
C SER A 248 -20.15 15.54 4.14
N VAL A 249 -19.38 16.19 3.27
CA VAL A 249 -18.70 17.47 3.57
C VAL A 249 -19.55 18.68 3.18
N GLY A 250 -20.84 18.47 2.84
CA GLY A 250 -21.74 19.55 2.42
C GLY A 250 -21.44 20.11 1.03
N TYR A 251 -20.68 19.38 0.20
CA TYR A 251 -20.45 19.80 -1.18
C TYR A 251 -21.72 19.58 -2.00
N THR A 252 -22.34 20.67 -2.42
CA THR A 252 -23.49 20.69 -3.31
C THR A 252 -23.00 20.93 -4.74
N GLU A 253 -23.31 20.02 -5.67
CA GLU A 253 -22.97 20.20 -7.09
C GLU A 253 -23.75 21.41 -7.64
N VAL A 254 -23.04 22.46 -8.04
CA VAL A 254 -23.61 23.73 -8.51
C VAL A 254 -24.47 23.56 -9.77
N ASP A 255 -24.18 22.55 -10.59
CA ASP A 255 -24.93 22.28 -11.82
C ASP A 255 -26.25 21.50 -11.60
N ALA A 256 -26.49 20.96 -10.40
CA ALA A 256 -27.67 20.13 -10.10
C ALA A 256 -28.76 20.85 -9.28
N GLY A 257 -28.56 22.12 -8.90
CA GLY A 257 -29.49 22.87 -8.06
C GLY A 257 -30.30 23.94 -8.79
N GLU A 258 -31.53 24.18 -8.32
CA GLU A 258 -32.43 25.29 -8.68
C GLU A 258 -31.81 26.70 -8.56
N ARG A 259 -30.59 26.83 -8.01
CA ARG A 259 -29.85 28.10 -7.96
C ARG A 259 -29.41 28.61 -9.33
N ARG A 260 -29.32 27.79 -10.37
CA ARG A 260 -29.14 28.30 -11.75
C ARG A 260 -30.35 29.06 -12.27
N THR A 261 -31.54 28.81 -11.71
CA THR A 261 -32.77 29.53 -12.06
C THR A 261 -32.81 30.94 -11.46
N SER A 262 -32.04 31.18 -10.37
CA SER A 262 -31.96 32.48 -9.68
C SER A 262 -30.63 33.22 -9.84
N LEU A 263 -29.57 32.56 -10.33
CA LEU A 263 -28.34 33.22 -10.77
C LEU A 263 -28.60 33.92 -12.11
N ASN A 264 -28.97 35.19 -12.01
CA ASN A 264 -29.11 36.10 -13.13
C ASN A 264 -27.84 36.02 -14.02
N LYS A 265 -27.99 35.46 -15.22
CA LYS A 265 -26.91 35.30 -16.20
C LYS A 265 -26.56 36.59 -16.93
N THR A 266 -27.17 37.73 -16.56
CA THR A 266 -26.73 39.01 -17.10
C THR A 266 -25.25 39.18 -16.80
N PRO A 267 -24.38 39.36 -17.81
CA PRO A 267 -22.97 39.63 -17.57
C PRO A 267 -22.88 40.81 -16.60
N TYR A 268 -22.17 40.61 -15.50
CA TYR A 268 -21.94 41.66 -14.52
C TYR A 268 -21.12 42.74 -15.22
N THR A 269 -21.78 43.80 -15.69
CA THR A 269 -21.11 44.97 -16.24
C THR A 269 -20.41 45.63 -15.06
N TYR A 270 -19.11 45.42 -14.93
CA TYR A 270 -18.32 46.18 -13.98
C TYR A 270 -18.55 47.67 -14.30
N PRO A 271 -18.91 48.50 -13.30
CA PRO A 271 -18.95 49.93 -13.53
C PRO A 271 -17.55 50.33 -14.00
N LEU A 272 -17.49 50.91 -15.21
CA LEU A 272 -16.26 51.47 -15.73
C LEU A 272 -15.67 52.38 -14.64
N PRO A 273 -14.38 52.22 -14.29
CA PRO A 273 -13.75 53.08 -13.29
C PRO A 273 -14.07 54.52 -13.67
N ASN A 274 -14.75 55.21 -12.75
CA ASN A 274 -15.25 56.55 -12.98
C ASN A 274 -14.05 57.40 -13.40
N ASN A 275 -14.07 57.94 -14.63
CA ASN A 275 -13.13 58.96 -15.09
C ASN A 275 -13.40 60.24 -14.29
N GLN A 276 -13.18 60.20 -12.97
CA GLN A 276 -12.98 61.40 -12.19
C GLN A 276 -11.62 61.93 -12.65
N GLY A 277 -11.69 62.87 -13.59
CA GLY A 277 -10.55 63.69 -13.96
C GLY A 277 -9.85 64.27 -12.73
N PRO A 278 -8.61 64.72 -12.89
CA PRO A 278 -7.72 65.07 -11.77
C PRO A 278 -8.44 65.97 -10.76
N GLN A 279 -8.78 65.39 -9.60
CA GLN A 279 -9.23 66.16 -8.46
C GLN A 279 -8.07 67.09 -8.07
N ASN A 280 -8.28 68.37 -8.38
CA ASN A 280 -7.41 69.47 -8.01
C ASN A 280 -7.27 69.46 -6.48
N ARG A 281 -6.21 68.84 -5.97
CA ARG A 281 -5.87 68.85 -4.55
C ARG A 281 -5.46 70.26 -4.18
N ASN A 282 -6.42 71.03 -3.67
CA ASN A 282 -6.13 72.24 -2.92
C ASN A 282 -5.48 71.82 -1.58
N PRO A 283 -4.25 72.26 -1.27
CA PRO A 283 -3.59 71.94 0.00
C PRO A 283 -4.17 72.85 1.09
N GLN A 284 -5.31 72.46 1.67
CA GLN A 284 -5.84 73.11 2.86
C GLN A 284 -5.22 72.48 4.11
N ASN A 285 -4.09 73.10 4.47
CA ASN A 285 -3.63 73.40 5.82
C ASN A 285 -4.59 72.97 6.95
N SER A 286 -4.23 71.90 7.67
CA SER A 286 -4.76 71.64 9.01
C SER A 286 -3.64 71.10 9.91
N ASN A 287 -3.03 72.03 10.65
CA ASN A 287 -2.48 71.74 11.98
C ASN A 287 -3.61 71.20 12.86
N PRO A 288 -3.33 70.17 13.66
CA PRO A 288 -3.40 70.37 15.11
C PRO A 288 -2.16 69.75 15.78
N GLN A 289 -1.34 70.54 16.48
CA GLN A 289 -1.58 70.97 17.86
C GLN A 289 -1.48 69.79 18.83
N ASN A 290 -0.37 69.82 19.57
CA ASN A 290 0.00 68.96 20.69
C ASN A 290 -1.18 68.67 21.61
N ASP A 291 -1.24 67.42 22.10
CA ASP A 291 -1.67 67.19 23.47
C ASP A 291 -0.81 66.08 24.11
N ASP A 292 0.01 66.52 25.06
CA ASP A 292 0.69 65.72 26.07
C ASP A 292 -0.35 65.19 27.06
N GLY A 293 -0.28 63.90 27.42
CA GLY A 293 -1.33 63.32 28.25
C GLY A 293 -1.07 61.98 28.92
N GLY A 294 0.17 61.68 29.34
CA GLY A 294 0.47 60.89 30.55
C GLY A 294 0.10 59.38 30.66
N PRO A 295 0.68 58.67 31.65
CA PRO A 295 0.64 57.20 31.74
C PRO A 295 -0.34 56.69 32.80
N THR A 296 -0.84 55.47 32.62
CA THR A 296 -1.45 54.67 33.70
C THR A 296 -1.10 53.20 33.57
N GLN A 297 -0.36 52.75 34.60
CA GLN A 297 -0.34 51.45 35.30
C GLN A 297 -0.37 50.14 34.51
#